data_AF-A0A6N3UJC6-F1
#
_entry.id   AF-A0A6N3UJC6-F1
#
_cell.length_a   1.000
_cell.length_b   1.000
_cell.length_c   1.000
_cell.angle_alpha   90.00
_cell.angle_beta   90.00
_cell.angle_gamma   90.00
#
_symmetry.space_group_name_H-M   'P 1'
#
loop_
_entity.id
_entity.type
_entity.pdbx_description
1 polymer ?
#
loop_
_entity_poly.entity_id
_entity_poly.type
_entity_poly.pdbx_seq_one_letter_code
_entity_poly.pdbx_strand_id
1 'polypeptide(L)' 'WERARRIDLSAHAVARKRYAAQAFTSQIHEDPSTGAGPVLGALALERLLQPYEVVFVQG' A
#
# COMPACT_ATOMS: atom_id res chain seq x y z
N TRP A 1 1.71 1.42 20.10
CA TRP A 1 0.79 2.28 19.31
C TRP A 1 0.83 3.75 19.68
N GLU A 2 1.17 4.13 20.91
CA GLU A 2 1.24 5.54 21.37
C GLU A 2 2.19 6.44 20.54
N ARG A 3 3.17 5.83 19.89
CA ARG A 3 4.13 6.50 19.00
C ARG A 3 3.71 6.52 17.52
N ALA A 4 2.55 5.96 17.19
CA ALA A 4 2.03 6.02 15.83
C ALA A 4 1.62 7.44 15.50
N ARG A 5 2.04 7.94 14.34
CA ARG A 5 1.67 9.24 13.81
C ARG A 5 1.13 9.06 12.40
N ARG A 6 -0.01 9.69 12.15
CA ARG A 6 -0.58 9.79 10.80
C ARG A 6 0.09 10.96 10.09
N ILE A 7 0.54 10.73 8.86
CA ILE A 7 1.10 11.74 7.97
C ILE A 7 0.23 11.76 6.71
N ASP A 8 -0.51 12.85 6.51
CA ASP A 8 -1.28 13.03 5.28
C ASP A 8 -0.35 13.28 4.09
N LEU A 9 -0.64 12.62 2.98
CA LEU A 9 0.17 12.71 1.76
C LEU A 9 -0.34 13.83 0.86
N SER A 10 0.58 14.49 0.17
CA SER A 10 0.22 15.40 -0.92
C SER A 10 -0.45 14.61 -2.07
N ALA A 11 -1.26 15.30 -2.88
CA ALA A 11 -1.91 14.67 -4.03
C ALA A 11 -0.89 14.00 -4.98
N HIS A 12 0.28 14.61 -5.16
CA HIS A 12 1.37 14.03 -5.95
C HIS A 12 1.92 12.73 -5.34
N ALA A 13 2.13 12.70 -4.02
CA ALA A 13 2.57 11.50 -3.32
C ALA A 13 1.52 10.38 -3.38
N VAL A 14 0.23 10.70 -3.26
CA VAL A 14 -0.87 9.73 -3.43
C VAL A 14 -0.87 9.13 -4.83
N ALA A 15 -0.70 9.96 -5.87
CA ALA A 15 -0.63 9.46 -7.25
C ALA A 15 0.56 8.52 -7.47
N ARG A 16 1.75 8.90 -6.98
CA ARG A 16 2.96 8.05 -7.03
C ARG A 16 2.77 6.73 -6.29
N LYS A 17 2.13 6.77 -5.12
CA LYS A 17 1.83 5.58 -4.31
C LYS A 17 0.90 4.61 -5.04
N ARG A 18 -0.18 5.11 -5.64
CA ARG A 18 -1.12 4.31 -6.44
C ARG A 18 -0.44 3.68 -7.65
N TYR A 19 0.36 4.46 -8.36
CA TYR A 19 1.13 3.98 -9.50
C TYR A 19 2.08 2.84 -9.10
N ALA A 20 2.83 3.02 -8.00
CA ALA A 20 3.72 2.00 -7.49
C ALA A 20 2.96 0.72 -7.12
N ALA A 21 1.82 0.83 -6.40
CA ALA A 21 1.00 -0.33 -6.07
C ALA A 21 0.55 -1.10 -7.33
N GLN A 22 0.08 -0.39 -8.35
CA GLN A 22 -0.37 -0.99 -9.62
C GLN A 22 0.76 -1.61 -10.44
N ALA A 23 2.01 -1.15 -10.27
CA ALA A 23 3.16 -1.74 -10.97
C ALA A 23 3.53 -3.14 -10.44
N PHE A 24 3.18 -3.47 -9.20
CA PHE A 24 3.41 -4.80 -8.60
C PHE A 24 2.18 -5.70 -8.76
N THR A 25 1.80 -5.97 -10.01
CA THR A 25 0.55 -6.67 -10.36
C THR A 25 0.44 -8.07 -9.74
N SER A 26 1.53 -8.82 -9.62
CA SER A 26 1.54 -10.17 -9.01
C SER A 26 1.23 -10.18 -7.51
N GLN A 27 1.29 -9.03 -6.82
CA GLN A 27 0.84 -8.93 -5.43
C GLN A 27 -0.66 -8.69 -5.31
N ILE A 28 -1.31 -8.19 -6.36
CA ILE A 28 -2.70 -7.71 -6.37
C ILE A 28 -3.60 -8.66 -7.17
N HIS A 29 -3.03 -9.32 -8.17
CA HIS A 29 -3.69 -10.26 -9.05
C HIS A 29 -2.95 -11.60 -9.01
N GLU A 30 -3.65 -12.65 -9.45
CA GLU A 30 -3.03 -13.95 -9.68
C GLU A 30 -1.85 -13.79 -10.65
N ASP A 31 -0.74 -14.45 -10.32
CA ASP A 31 0.43 -14.51 -11.17
C ASP A 31 0.33 -15.73 -12.10
N PRO A 32 0.02 -15.54 -13.40
CA PRO A 32 -0.16 -16.66 -14.32
C PRO A 32 1.13 -17.44 -14.59
N SER A 33 2.30 -16.90 -14.24
CA SER A 33 3.59 -17.59 -14.40
C SER A 33 3.87 -18.60 -13.29
N THR A 34 3.26 -18.41 -12.12
CA THR A 34 3.46 -19.27 -10.92
C THR A 34 2.17 -19.94 -10.45
N GLY A 35 1.00 -19.52 -10.93
CA GLY A 35 -0.31 -19.94 -10.43
C GLY A 35 -0.60 -19.46 -9.01
N ALA A 36 0.22 -18.54 -8.48
CA ALA A 36 0.02 -18.01 -7.14
C ALA A 36 -1.11 -16.98 -7.15
N GLY A 37 -2.07 -17.14 -6.24
CA GLY A 37 -3.08 -16.11 -5.97
C GLY A 37 -2.45 -14.81 -5.44
N PRO A 38 -3.23 -13.72 -5.37
CA PRO A 38 -2.73 -12.44 -4.90
C PRO A 38 -2.20 -12.52 -3.46
N VAL A 39 -1.00 -11.99 -3.25
CA VAL A 39 -0.35 -11.94 -1.93
C VAL A 39 -1.06 -10.95 -1.01
N LEU A 40 -1.56 -9.84 -1.55
CA LEU A 40 -2.32 -8.85 -0.81
C LEU A 40 -3.82 -9.15 -0.92
N GLY A 41 -4.45 -9.43 0.22
CA GLY A 41 -5.91 -9.43 0.30
C GLY A 41 -6.49 -8.04 0.03
N ALA A 42 -7.74 -7.99 -0.44
CA ALA A 42 -8.41 -6.74 -0.82
C ALA A 42 -8.35 -5.67 0.29
N LEU A 43 -8.61 -6.05 1.55
CA LEU A 43 -8.54 -5.14 2.70
C LEU A 43 -7.13 -4.58 2.94
N ALA A 44 -6.08 -5.37 2.68
CA ALA A 44 -4.71 -4.91 2.81
C ALA A 44 -4.38 -3.87 1.72
N LEU A 45 -4.87 -4.09 0.50
CA LEU A 45 -4.74 -3.14 -0.60
C LEU A 45 -5.49 -1.83 -0.32
N GLU A 46 -6.71 -1.89 0.19
CA GLU A 46 -7.48 -0.70 0.57
C GLU A 46 -6.75 0.15 1.61
N ARG A 47 -6.15 -0.50 2.61
CA ARG A 47 -5.33 0.18 3.64
C ARG A 47 -4.04 0.74 3.05
N LEU A 48 -3.39 -0.02 2.17
CA LEU A 48 -2.22 0.44 1.45
C LEU A 48 -2.55 1.70 0.65
N LEU A 49 -3.72 1.82 0.02
CA LEU A 49 -4.07 2.94 -0.84
C LEU A 49 -4.63 4.19 -0.12
N GLN A 50 -4.67 4.17 1.22
CA GLN A 50 -5.06 5.35 2.00
C GLN A 50 -4.16 6.56 1.70
N PRO A 51 -4.71 7.80 1.69
CA PRO A 51 -3.97 9.01 1.35
C PRO A 51 -3.10 9.53 2.50
N TYR A 52 -2.69 8.64 3.39
CA TYR A 52 -1.83 8.92 4.53
C TYR A 52 -0.97 7.71 4.84
N GLU A 53 0.11 7.94 5.57
CA GLU A 53 0.91 6.89 6.17
C GLU A 53 0.75 6.90 7.69
N VAL A 54 0.90 5.73 8.31
CA VAL A 54 1.07 5.63 9.76
C VAL A 54 2.50 5.21 10.03
N VAL A 55 3.27 6.12 10.62
CA VAL A 55 4.68 5.88 10.95
C VAL A 55 4.86 5.80 12.46
N PHE A 56 5.84 5.01 12.91
CA PHE A 56 6.26 4.98 14.30
C PHE A 56 7.47 5.90 14.46
N VAL A 57 7.27 7.07 15.07
CA VAL A 57 8.39 8.00 15.32
C VAL A 57 9.28 7.47 16.44
N GLN A 58 10.59 7.70 16.35
CA GLN A 58 11.52 7.50 17.47
C GLN A 58 11.55 8.76 18.34
N GLY A 59 11.52 8.57 19.65
CA GLY A 59 11.65 9.63 20.65
C GLY A 59 13.03 9.62 21.25
#